data_AF-A0A1A8TZ70-F1
#
_entry.id   AF-A0A1A8TZ70-F1
#
_cell.length_a   1.000
_cell.length_b   1.000
_cell.length_c   1.000
_cell.angle_alpha   90.00
_cell.angle_beta   90.00
_cell.angle_gamma   90.00
#
_symmetry.space_group_name_H-M   'P 1'
#
loop_
_entity.id
_entity.type
_entity.pdbx_description
1 polymer ?
#
loop_
_entity_poly.entity_id
_entity_poly.type
_entity_poly.pdbx_seq_one_letter_code
_entity_poly.pdbx_strand_id
1 'polypeptide(L)'
;VTERTGNKMTVLLRPLSSSLSPLRTVHLVLSSKLPVSWVLESEQLPPSFPVSVQVSTNSSVQSHDLIVRVQTVHSLPSRLHALHRWALRHHGNLSSLMHTRHSDRVYVGLGEDPSLPAECRLQPLPLCSRTTQISDLQTQEAKGCVRPTEADAPEIHVIQLRSAGSRFCGSLQAEVIVSLVPSVETPENHKVVLILGSSAPVQWVIKARGVRGHLSVLV
;
A
#
# COMPACT_ATOMS: atom_id res chain seq x y z
N VAL A 1 17.92 -2.90 21.12
CA VAL A 1 16.66 -2.32 21.60
C VAL A 1 15.69 -2.33 20.43
N THR A 2 14.74 -3.26 20.42
CA THR A 2 13.71 -3.34 19.38
C THR A 2 12.73 -2.20 19.59
N GLU A 3 12.85 -1.12 18.82
CA GLU A 3 11.77 -0.16 18.69
C GLU A 3 10.55 -0.90 18.15
N ARG A 4 9.55 -1.14 19.01
CA ARG A 4 8.20 -1.39 18.51
C ARG A 4 7.80 -0.09 17.83
N THR A 5 7.90 -0.07 16.51
CA THR A 5 7.19 0.91 15.67
C THR A 5 5.75 0.94 16.18
N GLY A 6 5.32 2.07 16.76
CA GLY A 6 3.96 2.20 17.29
C GLY A 6 2.93 1.78 16.24
N ASN A 7 1.74 1.32 16.66
CA ASN A 7 0.68 0.75 15.80
C ASN A 7 0.48 1.57 14.51
N LYS A 8 1.23 1.25 13.44
CA LYS A 8 1.27 2.00 12.20
C LYS A 8 0.78 1.09 11.10
N MET A 9 -0.17 1.59 10.33
CA MET A 9 -0.85 0.80 9.30
C MET A 9 -0.84 1.56 7.99
N THR A 10 -0.34 0.93 6.93
CA THR A 10 -0.29 1.55 5.60
C THR A 10 -1.45 1.06 4.74
N VAL A 11 -2.13 1.97 4.06
CA VAL A 11 -3.22 1.68 3.14
C VAL A 11 -2.82 2.19 1.76
N LEU A 12 -2.58 1.27 0.82
CA LEU A 12 -2.21 1.59 -0.55
C LEU A 12 -3.44 1.54 -1.45
N LEU A 13 -3.73 2.66 -2.11
CA LEU A 13 -4.83 2.80 -3.06
C LEU A 13 -4.29 2.64 -4.49
N ARG A 14 -4.87 1.72 -5.26
CA ARG A 14 -4.48 1.49 -6.67
C ARG A 14 -5.72 1.28 -7.54
N PRO A 15 -5.81 1.86 -8.76
CA PRO A 15 -6.92 1.56 -9.66
C PRO A 15 -6.86 0.12 -10.19
N LEU A 16 -8.03 -0.49 -10.41
CA LEU A 16 -8.16 -1.87 -10.94
C LEU A 16 -7.89 -1.98 -12.45
N SER A 17 -8.10 -0.88 -13.17
CA SER A 17 -7.93 -0.76 -14.62
C SER A 17 -7.15 0.51 -14.95
N SER A 18 -6.36 0.46 -16.03
CA SER A 18 -5.63 1.62 -16.57
C SER A 18 -6.55 2.66 -17.20
N SER A 19 -7.78 2.28 -17.58
CA SER A 19 -8.81 3.23 -18.00
C SER A 19 -9.35 3.96 -16.77
N LEU A 20 -9.00 5.24 -16.64
CA LEU A 20 -9.56 6.17 -15.67
C LEU A 20 -11.02 6.51 -16.03
N SER A 21 -11.91 5.52 -16.06
CA SER A 21 -13.35 5.77 -15.90
C SER A 21 -13.52 6.60 -14.62
N PRO A 22 -14.36 7.66 -14.62
CA PRO A 22 -14.17 8.81 -13.75
C PRO A 22 -14.03 8.37 -12.30
N LEU A 23 -12.81 8.54 -11.75
CA LEU A 23 -12.52 8.22 -10.36
C LEU A 23 -13.38 9.12 -9.49
N ARG A 24 -14.41 8.54 -8.88
CA ARG A 24 -15.29 9.21 -7.93
C ARG A 24 -14.55 9.41 -6.62
N THR A 25 -14.97 10.40 -5.83
CA THR A 25 -14.46 10.60 -4.47
C THR A 25 -14.48 9.30 -3.68
N VAL A 26 -13.32 8.91 -3.14
CA VAL A 26 -13.21 7.68 -2.34
C VAL A 26 -13.54 7.99 -0.89
N HIS A 27 -14.43 7.19 -0.31
CA HIS A 27 -14.78 7.24 1.11
C HIS A 27 -14.19 6.00 1.81
N LEU A 28 -13.24 6.22 2.72
CA LEU A 28 -12.61 5.17 3.52
C LEU A 28 -13.12 5.22 4.95
N VAL A 29 -13.46 4.05 5.49
CA VAL A 29 -13.85 3.89 6.90
C VAL A 29 -12.82 3.00 7.57
N LEU A 30 -11.99 3.59 8.43
CA LEU A 30 -10.87 2.93 9.11
C LEU A 30 -11.24 2.72 10.59
N SER A 31 -11.63 1.49 10.92
CA SER A 31 -12.04 1.10 12.26
C SER A 31 -10.99 0.24 12.95
N SER A 32 -10.50 0.69 14.10
CA SER A 32 -9.59 -0.07 14.96
C SER A 32 -10.07 -0.10 16.42
N LYS A 33 -9.74 -1.18 17.14
CA LYS A 33 -9.98 -1.30 18.59
C LYS A 33 -8.99 -0.50 19.42
N LEU A 34 -7.77 -0.34 18.91
CA LEU A 34 -6.69 0.42 19.53
C LEU A 34 -6.35 1.61 18.63
N PRO A 35 -5.78 2.69 19.18
CA PRO A 35 -5.24 3.80 18.40
C PRO A 35 -4.23 3.30 17.36
N VAL A 36 -4.40 3.72 16.10
CA VAL A 36 -3.54 3.38 14.97
C VAL A 36 -3.16 4.66 14.21
N SER A 37 -1.91 4.73 13.79
CA SER A 37 -1.40 5.74 12.86
C SER A 37 -1.52 5.22 11.43
N TRP A 38 -2.53 5.68 10.71
CA TRP A 38 -2.81 5.27 9.33
C TRP A 38 -2.00 6.11 8.34
N VAL A 39 -1.30 5.45 7.41
CA VAL A 39 -0.58 6.09 6.31
C VAL A 39 -1.26 5.73 5.00
N LEU A 40 -1.78 6.73 4.30
CA LEU A 40 -2.39 6.56 2.99
C LEU A 40 -1.37 6.84 1.90
N GLU A 41 -1.18 5.84 1.05
CA GLU A 41 -0.35 5.93 -0.14
C GLU A 41 -1.19 5.70 -1.39
N SER A 42 -0.76 6.30 -2.50
CA SER A 42 -1.41 6.12 -3.78
C SER A 42 -0.44 5.52 -4.79
N GLU A 43 -0.97 4.72 -5.71
CA GLU A 43 -0.23 4.23 -6.84
C GLU A 43 -1.06 4.34 -8.10
N GLN A 44 -0.48 4.96 -9.14
CA GLN A 44 -1.16 5.19 -10.43
C GLN A 44 -2.46 6.01 -10.29
N LEU A 45 -2.64 6.72 -9.18
CA LEU A 45 -3.70 7.71 -9.02
C LEU A 45 -3.17 9.11 -9.36
N PRO A 46 -4.05 10.01 -9.82
CA PRO A 46 -3.67 11.41 -10.02
C PRO A 46 -3.10 12.01 -8.74
N PRO A 47 -2.07 12.87 -8.83
CA PRO A 47 -1.59 13.61 -7.67
C PRO A 47 -2.75 14.44 -7.10
N SER A 48 -2.81 14.55 -5.76
CA SER A 48 -3.85 15.31 -5.07
C SER A 48 -5.27 14.75 -5.24
N PHE A 49 -5.40 13.46 -5.56
CA PHE A 49 -6.71 12.80 -5.63
C PHE A 49 -7.46 12.91 -4.27
N PRO A 50 -8.74 13.35 -4.26
CA PRO A 50 -9.48 13.60 -3.03
C PRO A 50 -9.98 12.30 -2.39
N VAL A 51 -9.64 12.11 -1.11
CA VAL A 51 -10.06 10.97 -0.30
C VAL A 51 -10.69 11.47 1.01
N SER A 52 -11.90 11.03 1.29
CA SER A 52 -12.59 11.27 2.56
C SER A 52 -12.39 10.08 3.48
N VAL A 53 -11.93 10.31 4.71
CA VAL A 53 -11.55 9.26 5.66
C VAL A 53 -12.31 9.44 6.96
N GLN A 54 -13.08 8.43 7.34
CA GLN A 54 -13.71 8.32 8.65
C GLN A 54 -12.88 7.36 9.53
N VAL A 55 -12.42 7.82 10.68
CA VAL A 55 -11.50 7.06 11.53
C VAL A 55 -12.01 6.94 12.97
N SER A 56 -11.68 5.85 13.66
CA SER A 56 -11.90 5.68 15.09
C SER A 56 -11.17 6.74 15.94
N THR A 57 -11.66 6.95 17.16
CA THR A 57 -11.08 7.91 18.10
C THR A 57 -9.60 7.63 18.37
N ASN A 58 -8.85 8.70 18.62
CA ASN A 58 -7.42 8.69 18.94
C ASN A 58 -6.51 8.08 17.84
N SER A 59 -7.06 7.81 16.66
CA SER A 59 -6.28 7.37 15.51
C SER A 59 -5.95 8.57 14.62
N SER A 60 -4.82 8.52 13.94
CA SER A 60 -4.35 9.60 13.05
C SER A 60 -4.27 9.09 11.62
N VAL A 61 -4.39 9.99 10.65
CA VAL A 61 -4.28 9.66 9.22
C VAL A 61 -3.31 10.64 8.59
N GLN A 62 -2.32 10.12 7.87
CA GLN A 62 -1.30 10.89 7.16
C GLN A 62 -1.25 10.46 5.70
N SER A 63 -1.01 11.39 4.79
CA SER A 63 -0.72 11.11 3.38
C SER A 63 0.23 12.15 2.82
N HIS A 64 1.04 11.74 1.85
CA HIS A 64 1.96 12.62 1.13
C HIS A 64 1.48 12.94 -0.29
N ASP A 65 0.70 12.04 -0.90
CA ASP A 65 0.38 12.09 -2.33
C ASP A 65 -1.12 12.40 -2.61
N LEU A 66 -1.96 12.39 -1.56
CA LEU A 66 -3.42 12.49 -1.64
C LEU A 66 -3.95 13.69 -0.84
N ILE A 67 -5.07 14.27 -1.29
CA ILE A 67 -5.82 15.26 -0.48
C ILE A 67 -6.77 14.50 0.44
N VAL A 68 -6.44 14.45 1.72
CA VAL A 68 -7.20 13.69 2.72
C VAL A 68 -8.08 14.59 3.57
N ARG A 69 -9.39 14.31 3.60
CA ARG A 69 -10.35 14.91 4.54
C ARG A 69 -10.66 13.92 5.65
N VAL A 70 -10.16 14.18 6.86
CA VAL A 70 -10.31 13.26 7.99
C VAL A 70 -11.49 13.69 8.87
N GLN A 71 -12.34 12.72 9.21
CA GLN A 71 -13.44 12.87 10.15
C GLN A 71 -13.33 11.80 11.23
N THR A 72 -13.18 12.22 12.49
CA THR A 72 -13.15 11.30 13.62
C THR A 72 -14.57 10.91 14.03
N VAL A 73 -14.84 9.60 14.10
CA VAL A 73 -16.14 9.04 14.47
C VAL A 73 -16.04 8.42 15.86
N HIS A 74 -16.74 9.01 16.83
CA HIS A 74 -16.67 8.63 18.24
C HIS A 74 -17.14 7.20 18.54
N SER A 75 -18.16 6.73 17.82
CA SER A 75 -18.82 5.44 18.05
C SER A 75 -18.71 4.50 16.85
N LEU A 76 -17.50 4.41 16.27
CA LEU A 76 -17.27 3.52 15.14
C LEU A 76 -17.30 2.04 15.58
N PRO A 77 -18.14 1.18 14.98
CA PRO A 77 -18.22 -0.22 15.40
C PRO A 77 -16.93 -0.99 15.10
N SER A 78 -16.46 -1.77 16.08
CA SER A 78 -15.28 -2.63 15.93
C SER A 78 -15.59 -4.05 15.47
N ARG A 79 -16.87 -4.47 15.54
CA ARG A 79 -17.31 -5.79 15.07
C ARG A 79 -17.67 -5.72 13.58
N LEU A 80 -17.15 -6.66 12.78
CA LEU A 80 -17.32 -6.70 11.32
C LEU A 80 -18.78 -6.52 10.85
N HIS A 81 -19.71 -7.33 11.35
CA HIS A 81 -21.13 -7.23 10.99
C HIS A 81 -21.78 -5.90 11.43
N ALA A 82 -21.36 -5.34 12.56
CA ALA A 82 -21.88 -4.06 13.03
C ALA A 82 -21.35 -2.90 12.17
N LEU A 83 -20.08 -2.98 11.75
CA LEU A 83 -19.44 -2.01 10.87
C LEU A 83 -20.05 -2.05 9.47
N HIS A 84 -20.29 -3.24 8.92
CA HIS A 84 -20.99 -3.44 7.64
C HIS A 84 -22.36 -2.74 7.63
N ARG A 85 -23.20 -3.02 8.63
CA ARG A 85 -24.52 -2.38 8.76
C ARG A 85 -24.42 -0.86 8.98
N TRP A 86 -23.43 -0.41 9.76
CA TRP A 86 -23.21 1.01 9.98
C TRP A 86 -22.84 1.73 8.68
N ALA A 87 -21.91 1.16 7.90
CA ALA A 87 -21.46 1.72 6.64
C ALA A 87 -22.60 1.79 5.62
N LEU A 88 -23.40 0.72 5.48
CA LEU A 88 -24.57 0.71 4.61
C LEU A 88 -25.61 1.77 5.02
N ARG A 89 -25.86 1.97 6.31
CA ARG A 89 -26.80 3.00 6.78
C ARG A 89 -26.30 4.42 6.57
N HIS A 90 -25.00 4.65 6.68
CA HIS A 90 -24.42 5.99 6.62
C HIS A 90 -24.08 6.44 5.19
N HIS A 91 -23.63 5.52 4.34
CA HIS A 91 -23.18 5.79 2.97
C HIS A 91 -24.11 5.23 1.88
N GLY A 92 -25.13 4.44 2.25
CA GLY A 92 -26.09 3.85 1.31
C GLY A 92 -25.56 2.65 0.51
N ASN A 93 -24.28 2.65 0.14
CA ASN A 93 -23.62 1.57 -0.58
C ASN A 93 -22.22 1.27 0.01
N LEU A 94 -21.71 0.08 -0.26
CA LEU A 94 -20.39 -0.37 0.16
C LEU A 94 -19.74 -1.16 -0.98
N SER A 95 -18.58 -0.70 -1.46
CA SER A 95 -17.85 -1.36 -2.54
C SER A 95 -16.99 -2.52 -2.04
N SER A 96 -16.38 -2.37 -0.87
CA SER A 96 -15.55 -3.41 -0.26
C SER A 96 -15.56 -3.29 1.26
N LEU A 97 -15.34 -4.43 1.93
CA LEU A 97 -15.17 -4.49 3.37
C LEU A 97 -14.13 -5.54 3.71
N MET A 98 -13.13 -5.13 4.48
CA MET A 98 -12.02 -5.97 4.89
C MET A 98 -11.90 -6.00 6.41
N HIS A 99 -11.43 -7.13 6.93
CA HIS A 99 -11.12 -7.30 8.34
C HIS A 99 -9.82 -8.07 8.49
N THR A 100 -8.85 -7.44 9.15
CA THR A 100 -7.58 -8.05 9.51
C THR A 100 -7.43 -8.06 11.02
N ARG A 101 -6.76 -9.10 11.56
CA ARG A 101 -6.42 -9.19 12.97
C ARG A 101 -5.09 -8.50 13.26
N HIS A 102 -4.10 -8.74 12.41
CA HIS A 102 -2.73 -8.20 12.46
C HIS A 102 -2.34 -7.93 11.01
N SER A 103 -1.89 -6.72 10.70
CA SER A 103 -1.38 -6.34 9.38
C SER A 103 -0.70 -4.98 9.49
N ASP A 104 0.35 -4.79 8.71
CA ASP A 104 1.06 -3.51 8.59
C ASP A 104 0.73 -2.80 7.27
N ARG A 105 0.23 -3.54 6.26
CA ARG A 105 -0.19 -2.96 4.98
C ARG A 105 -1.43 -3.63 4.35
N VAL A 106 -2.36 -2.80 3.87
CA VAL A 106 -3.54 -3.25 3.10
C VAL A 106 -3.55 -2.55 1.75
N TYR A 107 -3.93 -3.32 0.74
CA TYR A 107 -4.12 -2.86 -0.63
C TYR A 107 -5.61 -2.78 -0.95
N VAL A 108 -6.01 -1.64 -1.49
CA VAL A 108 -7.38 -1.37 -1.90
C VAL A 108 -7.39 -1.08 -3.40
N GLY A 109 -8.01 -1.99 -4.15
CA GLY A 109 -8.29 -1.82 -5.57
C GLY A 109 -9.48 -0.89 -5.77
N LEU A 110 -9.27 0.25 -6.43
CA LEU A 110 -10.29 1.24 -6.75
C LEU A 110 -10.88 0.98 -8.14
N GLY A 111 -12.21 0.97 -8.23
CA GLY A 111 -12.95 0.75 -9.46
C GLY A 111 -14.01 -0.32 -9.29
N GLU A 112 -14.81 -0.51 -10.34
CA GLU A 112 -15.82 -1.57 -10.42
C GLU A 112 -15.22 -2.77 -11.17
N ASP A 113 -15.39 -3.97 -10.63
CA ASP A 113 -15.02 -5.21 -11.30
C ASP A 113 -16.32 -5.92 -11.71
N PRO A 114 -16.59 -6.09 -13.01
CA PRO A 114 -17.84 -6.68 -13.49
C PRO A 114 -17.99 -8.17 -13.12
N SER A 115 -16.92 -8.83 -12.66
CA SER A 115 -16.97 -10.21 -12.17
C SER A 115 -17.48 -10.32 -10.73
N LEU A 116 -17.60 -9.21 -10.01
CA LEU A 116 -18.04 -9.18 -8.62
C LEU A 116 -19.54 -8.94 -8.49
N PRO A 117 -20.16 -9.41 -7.38
CA PRO A 117 -21.58 -9.16 -7.13
C PRO A 117 -21.85 -7.67 -6.93
N ALA A 118 -23.05 -7.23 -7.36
CA ALA A 118 -23.50 -5.85 -7.23
C ALA A 118 -23.68 -5.38 -5.78
N GLU A 119 -23.84 -6.31 -4.83
CA GLU A 119 -23.99 -6.03 -3.40
C GLU A 119 -22.79 -6.57 -2.61
N CYS A 120 -22.24 -5.76 -1.70
CA CYS A 120 -21.25 -6.21 -0.74
C CYS A 120 -21.91 -7.06 0.36
N ARG A 121 -21.91 -8.39 0.16
CA ARG A 121 -22.33 -9.37 1.18
C ARG A 121 -21.11 -9.93 1.90
N LEU A 122 -21.23 -10.11 3.21
CA LEU A 122 -20.18 -10.71 4.04
C LEU A 122 -20.07 -12.20 3.73
N GLN A 123 -19.14 -12.54 2.85
CA GLN A 123 -18.79 -13.91 2.47
C GLN A 123 -17.28 -14.06 2.60
N PRO A 124 -16.73 -15.28 2.85
CA PRO A 124 -15.29 -15.50 2.77
C PRO A 124 -14.79 -14.98 1.43
N LEU A 125 -13.88 -14.00 1.46
CA LEU A 125 -13.32 -13.46 0.22
C LEU A 125 -12.57 -14.57 -0.51
N PRO A 126 -12.68 -14.66 -1.84
CA PRO A 126 -11.86 -15.58 -2.61
C PRO A 126 -10.39 -15.25 -2.37
N LEU A 127 -9.57 -16.29 -2.24
CA LEU A 127 -8.14 -16.20 -1.88
C LEU A 127 -7.33 -15.27 -2.81
N CYS A 128 -7.84 -14.95 -4.00
CA CYS A 128 -7.18 -14.17 -5.05
C CYS A 128 -8.02 -12.98 -5.53
N SER A 129 -8.67 -12.26 -4.62
CA SER A 129 -9.37 -11.01 -4.98
C SER A 129 -8.39 -9.92 -5.43
N ARG A 130 -8.61 -9.32 -6.60
CA ARG A 130 -7.83 -8.15 -7.08
C ARG A 130 -8.27 -6.84 -6.41
N THR A 131 -9.45 -6.81 -5.80
CA THR A 131 -10.04 -5.59 -5.22
C THR A 131 -9.57 -5.33 -3.78
N THR A 132 -9.14 -6.38 -3.10
CA THR A 132 -8.91 -6.35 -1.66
C THR A 132 -7.82 -7.37 -1.33
N GLN A 133 -6.61 -6.86 -1.06
CA GLN A 133 -5.49 -7.69 -0.63
C GLN A 133 -4.97 -7.19 0.70
N ILE A 134 -4.88 -8.10 1.67
CA ILE A 134 -4.28 -7.83 2.98
C ILE A 134 -2.89 -8.45 2.93
N SER A 135 -1.85 -7.70 3.28
CA SER A 135 -0.48 -8.20 3.28
C SER A 135 0.19 -7.86 4.59
N ASP A 136 0.53 -8.90 5.32
CA ASP A 136 1.41 -8.78 6.47
C ASP A 136 2.83 -8.59 5.93
N LEU A 137 3.41 -7.40 6.15
CA LEU A 137 4.78 -7.11 5.76
C LEU A 137 5.70 -7.84 6.73
N GLN A 138 5.95 -9.11 6.45
CA GLN A 138 6.96 -9.86 7.17
C GLN A 138 8.35 -9.48 6.64
N THR A 139 9.22 -8.96 7.52
CA THR A 139 10.64 -8.76 7.20
C THR A 139 11.25 -10.09 6.78
N GLN A 140 11.87 -10.11 5.59
CA GLN A 140 12.59 -11.27 5.09
C GLN A 140 14.08 -11.12 5.37
N GLU A 141 14.74 -12.23 5.72
CA GLU A 141 16.19 -12.25 5.86
C GLU A 141 16.85 -12.10 4.48
N ALA A 142 17.61 -11.02 4.30
CA ALA A 142 18.44 -10.79 3.14
C ALA A 142 19.91 -11.13 3.47
N LYS A 143 20.61 -11.75 2.52
CA LYS A 143 22.06 -11.96 2.60
C LYS A 143 22.73 -10.97 1.67
N GLY A 144 23.72 -10.23 2.18
CA GLY A 144 24.43 -9.24 1.39
C GLY A 144 25.69 -8.75 2.09
N CYS A 145 26.37 -7.83 1.42
CA CYS A 145 27.52 -7.10 1.92
C CYS A 145 27.34 -5.62 1.60
N VAL A 146 27.92 -4.76 2.43
CA VAL A 146 27.90 -3.31 2.24
C VAL A 146 29.34 -2.83 2.17
N ARG A 147 29.64 -1.97 1.19
CA ARG A 147 30.90 -1.25 1.11
C ARG A 147 30.58 0.25 1.04
N PRO A 148 31.26 1.11 1.82
CA PRO A 148 31.09 2.55 1.70
C PRO A 148 31.50 2.99 0.30
N THR A 149 30.63 3.78 -0.34
CA THR A 149 30.90 4.38 -1.64
C THR A 149 31.61 5.71 -1.43
N GLU A 150 32.59 6.04 -2.28
CA GLU A 150 33.22 7.36 -2.26
C GLU A 150 32.26 8.45 -2.77
N ALA A 151 32.41 9.69 -2.30
CA ALA A 151 31.44 10.77 -2.48
C ALA A 151 31.08 11.09 -3.95
N ASP A 152 31.95 10.77 -4.91
CA ASP A 152 31.76 11.08 -6.34
C ASP A 152 31.42 9.84 -7.19
N ALA A 153 31.44 8.65 -6.60
CA ALA A 153 31.18 7.40 -7.30
C ALA A 153 29.67 7.07 -7.31
N PRO A 154 29.15 6.46 -8.40
CA PRO A 154 27.76 6.03 -8.43
C PRO A 154 27.50 4.94 -7.39
N GLU A 155 26.37 5.04 -6.70
CA GLU A 155 25.91 4.06 -5.73
C GLU A 155 25.23 2.90 -6.46
N ILE A 156 25.85 1.72 -6.40
CA ILE A 156 25.39 0.54 -7.14
C ILE A 156 24.78 -0.46 -6.16
N HIS A 157 23.49 -0.76 -6.35
CA HIS A 157 22.77 -1.76 -5.57
C HIS A 157 22.36 -2.93 -6.45
N VAL A 158 22.75 -4.14 -6.04
CA VAL A 158 22.38 -5.38 -6.72
C VAL A 158 21.36 -6.13 -5.86
N ILE A 159 20.16 -6.34 -6.42
CA ILE A 159 19.08 -7.05 -5.76
C ILE A 159 18.78 -8.31 -6.55
N GLN A 160 19.09 -9.47 -5.97
CA GLN A 160 18.80 -10.78 -6.58
C GLN A 160 17.66 -11.47 -5.82
N LEU A 161 16.51 -11.60 -6.47
CA LEU A 161 15.34 -12.27 -5.92
C LEU A 161 15.29 -13.74 -6.36
N ARG A 162 15.16 -14.65 -5.39
CA ARG A 162 15.03 -16.09 -5.69
C ARG A 162 13.59 -16.53 -6.02
N SER A 163 12.61 -15.91 -5.39
CA SER A 163 11.20 -16.24 -5.56
C SER A 163 10.36 -15.04 -5.16
N ALA A 164 9.23 -14.85 -5.83
CA ALA A 164 8.30 -13.77 -5.56
C ALA A 164 6.89 -14.32 -5.37
N GLY A 165 6.21 -13.87 -4.31
CA GLY A 165 4.85 -14.27 -3.99
C GLY A 165 4.72 -15.66 -3.34
N SER A 166 3.54 -15.92 -2.78
CA SER A 166 3.14 -17.25 -2.31
C SER A 166 2.52 -18.04 -3.46
N ARG A 167 2.77 -19.36 -3.53
CA ARG A 167 2.30 -20.25 -4.61
C ARG A 167 0.77 -20.44 -4.65
N PHE A 168 0.01 -19.73 -3.82
CA PHE A 168 -1.41 -20.00 -3.57
C PHE A 168 -2.38 -19.26 -4.50
N CYS A 169 -1.93 -18.20 -5.19
CA CYS A 169 -2.69 -17.53 -6.25
C CYS A 169 -1.98 -17.73 -7.58
N GLY A 170 -2.22 -18.90 -8.19
CA GLY A 170 -1.56 -19.31 -9.42
C GLY A 170 -1.58 -18.23 -10.50
N SER A 171 -0.41 -17.96 -11.07
CA SER A 171 -0.21 -17.30 -12.37
C SER A 171 -0.20 -15.77 -12.45
N LEU A 172 -0.25 -15.00 -11.37
CA LEU A 172 0.03 -13.55 -11.48
C LEU A 172 1.52 -13.30 -11.27
N GLN A 173 2.18 -12.67 -12.25
CA GLN A 173 3.54 -12.16 -12.07
C GLN A 173 3.56 -11.33 -10.80
N ALA A 174 4.35 -11.77 -9.81
CA ALA A 174 4.41 -11.07 -8.54
C ALA A 174 5.06 -9.72 -8.76
N GLU A 175 4.43 -8.68 -8.21
CA GLU A 175 4.95 -7.33 -8.30
C GLU A 175 5.91 -7.05 -7.15
N VAL A 176 7.10 -6.55 -7.48
CA VAL A 176 8.16 -6.26 -6.52
C VAL A 176 8.41 -4.76 -6.53
N ILE A 177 8.10 -4.11 -5.41
CA ILE A 177 8.25 -2.67 -5.26
C ILE A 177 9.61 -2.36 -4.60
N VAL A 178 10.43 -1.58 -5.27
CA VAL A 178 11.71 -1.06 -4.75
C VAL A 178 11.53 0.43 -4.46
N SER A 179 11.53 0.80 -3.18
CA SER A 179 11.42 2.19 -2.74
C SER A 179 12.80 2.76 -2.42
N LEU A 180 13.21 3.80 -3.15
CA LEU A 180 14.40 4.58 -2.85
C LEU A 180 14.02 5.76 -1.97
N VAL A 181 14.65 5.85 -0.81
CA VAL A 181 14.46 6.92 0.17
C VAL A 181 15.85 7.43 0.58
N PRO A 182 16.15 8.72 0.40
CA PRO A 182 17.45 9.28 0.78
C PRO A 182 17.62 9.24 2.31
N SER A 183 18.85 8.97 2.77
CA SER A 183 19.17 8.93 4.20
C SER A 183 19.30 10.32 4.83
N VAL A 184 19.45 11.38 4.02
CA VAL A 184 19.60 12.76 4.46
C VAL A 184 18.70 13.64 3.58
N GLU A 185 17.96 14.58 4.19
CA GLU A 185 17.03 15.48 3.49
C GLU A 185 17.71 16.51 2.58
N THR A 186 19.04 16.53 2.52
CA THR A 186 19.78 17.45 1.66
C THR A 186 19.76 16.97 0.20
N PRO A 187 19.36 17.83 -0.75
CA PRO A 187 19.26 17.47 -2.16
C PRO A 187 20.67 17.41 -2.79
N GLU A 188 21.45 16.39 -2.46
CA GLU A 188 22.66 16.06 -3.22
C GLU A 188 22.25 15.29 -4.49
N ASN A 189 23.00 15.51 -5.57
CA ASN A 189 22.79 14.78 -6.83
C ASN A 189 23.33 13.36 -6.68
N HIS A 190 22.43 12.40 -6.41
CA HIS A 190 22.79 11.00 -6.28
C HIS A 190 22.81 10.33 -7.67
N LYS A 191 23.91 9.64 -7.99
CA LYS A 191 23.97 8.75 -9.15
C LYS A 191 23.73 7.34 -8.64
N VAL A 192 22.52 6.81 -8.81
CA VAL A 192 22.13 5.48 -8.32
C VAL A 192 21.97 4.52 -9.50
N VAL A 193 22.57 3.34 -9.37
CA VAL A 193 22.40 2.23 -10.32
C VAL A 193 21.76 1.05 -9.61
N LEU A 194 20.58 0.67 -10.05
CA LEU A 194 19.87 -0.52 -9.59
C LEU A 194 20.06 -1.66 -10.59
N ILE A 195 20.56 -2.79 -10.12
CA ILE A 195 20.64 -4.04 -10.88
C ILE A 195 19.65 -5.03 -10.25
N LEU A 196 18.59 -5.36 -10.96
CA LEU A 196 17.44 -6.11 -10.48
C LEU A 196 17.38 -7.47 -11.18
N GLY A 197 17.79 -8.53 -10.49
CA GLY A 197 17.73 -9.90 -10.99
C GLY A 197 16.64 -10.70 -10.30
N SER A 198 15.94 -11.57 -11.04
CA SER A 198 14.98 -12.50 -10.44
C SER A 198 15.03 -13.87 -11.11
N SER A 199 14.95 -14.93 -10.30
CA SER A 199 14.82 -16.31 -10.78
C SER A 199 13.38 -16.70 -11.13
N ALA A 200 12.40 -15.84 -10.80
CA ALA A 200 10.99 -16.00 -11.12
C ALA A 200 10.48 -14.77 -11.92
N PRO A 201 9.47 -14.93 -12.79
CA PRO A 201 8.92 -13.80 -13.52
C PRO A 201 8.21 -12.84 -12.57
N VAL A 202 8.68 -11.59 -12.54
CA VAL A 202 8.19 -10.54 -11.66
C VAL A 202 8.03 -9.22 -12.42
N GLN A 203 7.12 -8.38 -11.94
CA GLN A 203 7.01 -7.00 -12.38
C GLN A 203 7.73 -6.09 -11.38
N TRP A 204 8.80 -5.43 -11.80
CA TRP A 204 9.53 -4.49 -10.96
C TRP A 204 8.86 -3.11 -10.99
N VAL A 205 8.62 -2.51 -9.82
CA VAL A 205 8.07 -1.15 -9.68
C VAL A 205 9.02 -0.34 -8.83
N ILE A 206 9.53 0.76 -9.38
CA ILE A 206 10.54 1.59 -8.69
C ILE A 206 9.89 2.90 -8.24
N LYS A 207 9.96 3.16 -6.93
CA LYS A 207 9.43 4.37 -6.29
C LYS A 207 10.59 5.18 -5.74
N ALA A 208 11.03 6.22 -6.45
CA ALA A 208 12.08 7.12 -5.98
C ALA A 208 11.45 8.39 -5.38
N ARG A 209 11.33 8.45 -4.05
CA ARG A 209 10.80 9.63 -3.35
C ARG A 209 11.97 10.42 -2.77
N GLY A 210 12.07 11.71 -3.11
CA GLY A 210 13.10 12.61 -2.57
C GLY A 210 14.51 12.42 -3.15
N VAL A 211 14.69 11.51 -4.12
CA VAL A 211 15.97 11.33 -4.81
C VAL A 211 16.07 12.32 -5.97
N ARG A 212 17.14 13.13 -5.99
CA ARG A 212 17.52 13.97 -7.14
C ARG A 212 18.81 13.44 -7.74
N GLY A 213 18.84 13.26 -9.06
CA GLY A 213 20.02 12.79 -9.79
C GLY A 213 19.68 11.80 -10.89
N HIS A 214 20.60 10.87 -11.16
CA HIS A 214 20.47 9.89 -12.25
C HIS A 214 20.17 8.50 -11.69
N LEU A 215 19.09 7.88 -12.16
CA LEU A 215 18.71 6.51 -11.82
C LEU A 215 18.86 5.62 -13.06
N SER A 216 19.80 4.67 -13.02
CA SER A 216 19.94 3.63 -14.05
C SER A 216 19.36 2.32 -13.53
N VAL A 217 18.51 1.67 -14.33
CA VAL A 217 17.88 0.40 -13.97
C VAL A 217 18.28 -0.65 -14.98
N LEU A 218 18.90 -1.72 -14.51
CA LEU A 218 19.25 -2.90 -15.29
C LEU A 218 18.40 -4.07 -14.78
N VAL A 219 17.60 -4.67 -15.65
CA VAL A 219 16.70 -5.82 -15.37
C VAL A 219 17.15 -7.03 -16.16
#